data_AF-A0A844MY64-F1
#
_entry.id   AF-A0A844MY64-F1
#
_cell.length_a   1.000
_cell.length_b   1.000
_cell.length_c   1.000
_cell.angle_alpha   90.00
_cell.angle_beta   90.00
_cell.angle_gamma   90.00
#
_symmetry.space_group_name_H-M   'P 1'
#
loop_
_entity.id
_entity.type
_entity.pdbx_description
1 polymer ?
#
loop_
_entity_poly.entity_id
_entity_poly.type
_entity_poly.pdbx_seq_one_letter_code
_entity_poly.pdbx_strand_id
1 'polypeptide(L)' 'MNTTVGIFTEIPEALHESLKIYLETHPDWDQNRVLTAALSLFLLQNGESDRRAARVYLETLFHHC' A
#
# COMPACT_ATOMS: atom_id res chain seq x y z
N MET A 1 -11.12 -14.76 -7.34
CA MET A 1 -11.74 -13.92 -6.29
C MET A 1 -10.69 -13.68 -5.24
N ASN A 2 -10.08 -12.49 -5.22
CA ASN A 2 -9.12 -12.14 -4.18
C ASN A 2 -9.92 -11.72 -2.94
N THR A 3 -9.88 -12.53 -1.90
CA THR A 3 -10.44 -12.19 -0.59
C THR A 3 -9.60 -11.06 0.01
N THR A 4 -10.21 -9.89 0.20
CA THR A 4 -9.58 -8.78 0.92
C THR A 4 -9.82 -8.94 2.42
N VAL A 5 -8.81 -8.59 3.22
CA VAL A 5 -8.90 -8.58 4.69
C VAL A 5 -8.64 -7.16 5.15
N GLY A 6 -9.57 -6.60 5.95
CA GLY A 6 -9.42 -5.28 6.53
C GLY A 6 -8.41 -5.30 7.68
N ILE A 7 -7.57 -4.27 7.74
CA ILE A 7 -6.61 -4.06 8.81
C ILE A 7 -7.02 -2.78 9.55
N PHE A 8 -7.15 -2.88 10.88
CA PHE A 8 -7.32 -1.71 11.73
C PHE A 8 -6.01 -1.42 12.43
N THR A 9 -5.49 -0.21 12.25
CA THR A 9 -4.28 0.25 12.92
C THR A 9 -4.38 1.75 13.16
N GLU A 10 -3.83 2.19 14.29
CA GLU A 10 -3.59 3.60 14.55
C GLU A 10 -2.22 3.97 13.99
N ILE A 11 -2.10 5.17 13.42
CA ILE A 11 -0.84 5.72 12.91
C ILE A 11 -0.57 7.09 13.52
N PRO A 12 0.70 7.51 13.66
CA PRO A 12 1.02 8.84 14.13
C PRO A 12 0.39 9.92 13.22
N GLU A 13 -0.07 11.01 13.83
CA GLU A 13 -0.73 12.12 13.12
C GLU A 13 0.14 12.70 12.00
N ALA A 14 1.44 12.89 12.24
CA ALA A 14 2.36 13.40 11.22
C ALA A 14 2.45 12.48 9.97
N LEU A 15 2.31 11.16 10.14
CA LEU A 15 2.28 10.22 9.03
C LEU A 15 0.94 10.32 8.27
N HIS A 16 -0.15 10.49 9.01
CA HIS A 16 -1.47 10.71 8.42
C HIS A 16 -1.54 12.02 7.61
N GLU A 17 -0.96 13.11 8.11
CA GLU A 17 -0.87 14.38 7.38
C GLU A 17 -0.05 14.23 6.08
N SER A 18 1.09 13.54 6.16
CA SER A 18 1.94 13.26 4.99
C SER A 18 1.19 12.44 3.94
N LEU A 19 0.43 11.42 4.37
CA LEU A 19 -0.44 10.63 3.49
C LEU A 19 -1.49 11.51 2.82
N LYS A 20 -2.15 12.39 3.59
CA LYS A 20 -3.19 13.28 3.05
C LYS A 20 -2.64 14.19 1.95
N ILE A 21 -1.50 14.84 2.19
CA ILE A 21 -0.83 15.70 1.20
C ILE A 21 -0.47 14.91 -0.07
N TYR A 22 0.01 13.67 0.10
CA TYR A 22 0.31 12.82 -1.04
C TYR A 22 -0.93 12.53 -1.89
N LEU A 23 -2.06 12.17 -1.26
CA LEU A 23 -3.31 11.88 -1.95
C LEU A 23 -3.91 13.11 -2.64
N GLU A 24 -3.75 14.31 -2.07
CA GLU A 24 -4.20 15.57 -2.70
C GLU A 24 -3.49 15.85 -4.03
N THR A 25 -2.27 15.35 -4.21
CA THR A 25 -1.45 15.55 -5.42
C THR A 25 -1.51 14.38 -6.40
N HIS A 26 -2.09 13.24 -6.01
CA HIS A 26 -2.13 12.01 -6.80
C HIS A 26 -3.57 11.46 -6.89
N PRO A 27 -4.40 11.96 -7.82
CA PRO A 27 -5.83 11.65 -7.88
C PRO A 27 -6.15 10.17 -8.17
N ASP A 28 -5.22 9.42 -8.77
CA ASP A 28 -5.37 7.99 -9.05
C ASP A 28 -5.06 7.11 -7.83
N TRP A 29 -4.69 7.71 -6.69
CA TRP A 29 -4.33 7.01 -5.48
C TRP A 29 -5.37 7.24 -4.40
N ASP A 30 -5.65 6.17 -3.66
CA ASP A 30 -6.42 6.21 -2.42
C ASP A 30 -5.59 5.67 -1.25
N GLN A 31 -6.10 5.87 -0.04
CA GLN A 31 -5.44 5.44 1.20
C GLN A 31 -5.16 3.93 1.21
N ASN A 32 -6.07 3.09 0.72
CA ASN A 32 -5.86 1.64 0.68
C ASN A 32 -4.74 1.28 -0.28
N ARG A 33 -4.69 1.92 -1.45
CA ARG A 33 -3.66 1.71 -2.47
C ARG A 33 -2.29 2.09 -1.95
N VAL A 34 -2.16 3.26 -1.30
CA VAL A 34 -0.90 3.69 -0.69
C VAL A 34 -0.45 2.73 0.40
N LEU A 35 -1.35 2.36 1.32
CA LEU A 35 -1.02 1.46 2.43
C LEU A 35 -0.68 0.05 1.93
N THR A 36 -1.37 -0.45 0.91
CA THR A 36 -1.07 -1.74 0.27
C THR A 36 0.30 -1.73 -0.40
N ALA A 37 0.62 -0.65 -1.13
CA ALA A 37 1.93 -0.47 -1.75
C ALA A 37 3.06 -0.36 -0.71
N ALA A 38 2.84 0.43 0.34
CA ALA A 38 3.81 0.61 1.42
C ALA A 38 4.07 -0.70 2.18
N LEU A 39 3.02 -1.45 2.53
CA LEU A 39 3.13 -2.72 3.24
C LEU A 39 3.82 -3.78 2.39
N SER A 40 3.40 -3.93 1.13
CA SER A 40 4.00 -4.91 0.21
C SER A 40 5.46 -4.61 -0.10
N LEU A 41 5.83 -3.32 -0.26
CA LEU A 41 7.22 -2.90 -0.41
C LEU A 41 8.05 -3.17 0.85
N PHE A 42 7.52 -2.84 2.03
CA PHE A 42 8.20 -3.10 3.29
C PHE A 42 8.52 -4.59 3.46
N LEU A 43 7.54 -5.47 3.16
CA LEU A 43 7.72 -6.92 3.20
C LEU A 43 8.68 -7.43 2.12
N LEU A 44 8.71 -6.80 0.94
CA LEU A 44 9.65 -7.15 -0.12
C LEU A 44 11.10 -6.83 0.27
N GLN A 45 11.30 -5.70 0.95
CA GLN A 45 12.61 -5.23 1.38
C GLN A 45 13.14 -5.96 2.61
N ASN A 46 12.26 -6.35 3.54
CA ASN A 46 12.65 -6.89 4.85
C ASN A 46 12.27 -8.36 5.07
N GLY A 47 11.47 -8.95 4.18
CA GLY A 47 11.09 -10.36 4.24
C GLY A 47 12.04 -11.26 3.45
N GLU A 48 11.81 -12.58 3.53
CA GLU A 48 12.57 -13.60 2.79
C GLU A 48 12.24 -13.65 1.29
N SER A 49 12.11 -12.49 0.62
CA SER A 49 11.77 -12.40 -0.81
C SER A 49 10.49 -13.16 -1.19
N ASP A 50 9.41 -12.99 -0.41
CA ASP A 50 8.13 -13.62 -0.72
C ASP A 50 7.56 -13.06 -2.04
N ARG A 51 7.45 -13.93 -3.04
CA ARG A 51 6.89 -13.62 -4.36
C ARG A 51 5.44 -13.12 -4.28
N ARG A 52 4.71 -13.44 -3.20
CA ARG A 52 3.34 -12.95 -2.96
C ARG A 52 3.34 -11.44 -2.70
N ALA A 53 4.23 -10.96 -1.83
CA ALA A 53 4.39 -9.53 -1.56
C ALA A 53 4.84 -8.77 -2.82
N ALA A 54 5.77 -9.35 -3.59
CA ALA A 54 6.21 -8.77 -4.86
C ALA A 54 5.05 -8.63 -5.86
N ARG A 55 4.17 -9.65 -5.97
CA ARG A 55 3.00 -9.60 -6.83
C ARG A 55 2.01 -8.51 -6.41
N VAL A 56 1.66 -8.45 -5.12
CA VAL A 56 0.74 -7.44 -4.59
C VAL A 56 1.31 -6.03 -4.83
N TYR A 57 2.60 -5.83 -4.63
CA TYR A 57 3.27 -4.55 -4.89
C TYR A 57 3.14 -4.12 -6.36
N LEU A 58 3.45 -5.02 -7.29
CA LEU A 58 3.35 -4.74 -8.73
C LEU A 58 1.91 -4.51 -9.18
N GLU A 59 0.95 -5.31 -8.71
CA GLU A 59 -0.49 -5.14 -9.01
C GLU A 59 -1.00 -3.78 -8.51
N THR A 60 -0.56 -3.36 -7.31
CA THR A 60 -0.94 -2.08 -6.71
C THR A 60 -0.37 -0.88 -7.49
N LEU A 61 0.87 -1.00 -7.97
CA LEU A 61 1.53 0.06 -8.74
C LEU A 61 0.94 0.22 -10.14
N PHE A 62 0.76 -0.89 -10.85
CA PHE A 62 0.49 -0.86 -12.28
C PHE A 62 -0.99 -0.95 -12.65
N HIS A 63 -1.92 -1.06 -11.68
CA HIS A 63 -3.36 -1.20 -11.92
C HIS A 63 -3.61 -2.12 -13.12
N HIS A 64 -3.29 -3.40 -12.99
CA HIS A 64 -3.61 -4.36 -14.05
C HIS A 64 -5.13 -4.30 -14.31
N CYS A 65 -5.51 -3.79 -15.49
CA CYS A 65 -6.85 -3.90 -16.05
C CYS A 65 -7.32 -5.36 -16.07
#